data_AF-A0A1S0TV58-F1
#
_entry.id   AF-A0A1S0TV58-F1
#
_cell.length_a   1.000
_cell.length_b   1.000
_cell.length_c   1.000
_cell.angle_alpha   90.00
_cell.angle_beta   90.00
_cell.angle_gamma   90.00
#
_symmetry.space_group_name_H-M   'P 1'
#
loop_
_entity.id
_entity.type
_entity.pdbx_description
1 polymer ?
#
loop_
_entity_poly.entity_id
_entity_poly.type
_entity_poly.pdbx_seq_one_letter_code
_entity_poly.pdbx_strand_id
1 'polypeptide(L)'
;MSYLQCTPATIQVPCTGGTTTHILEAIGTERLAFKVKLKQKYYDLYRVSPPLGFVKPGMKKELFLRRLPGKPGKTKLVVEYIASPQGYDPRKPFVDGADVGVLDLRVRAYSDKRLPDKVGKIAGKLVTKAGQKFTPAPGYDDLKLETEIDEIYKDKDKLTPGEQEGTKEKEKKDKTEKEEDESSSSNGDAYL
;
A
#
# COMPACT_ATOMS: atom_id res chain seq x y z
N MET A 1 7.69 -22.49 -5.68
CA MET A 1 8.36 -21.25 -6.10
C MET A 1 7.46 -20.53 -7.09
N SER A 2 7.35 -19.22 -6.95
CA SER A 2 6.57 -18.35 -7.84
C SER A 2 7.22 -16.98 -7.98
N TYR A 3 6.88 -16.22 -9.04
CA TYR A 3 7.18 -14.80 -9.13
C TYR A 3 5.95 -14.00 -9.53
N LEU A 4 5.95 -12.69 -9.25
CA LEU A 4 4.87 -11.80 -9.62
C LEU A 4 5.21 -11.11 -10.95
N GLN A 5 4.24 -11.07 -11.87
CA GLN A 5 4.32 -10.23 -13.07
C GLN A 5 3.20 -9.17 -13.07
N CYS A 6 3.43 -8.07 -13.77
CA CYS A 6 2.47 -6.99 -13.95
C CYS A 6 2.35 -6.56 -15.41
N THR A 7 1.12 -6.34 -15.88
CA THR A 7 0.78 -5.90 -17.22
C THR A 7 -0.27 -4.78 -17.16
N PRO A 8 -0.07 -3.59 -17.74
CA PRO A 8 1.15 -3.11 -18.41
C PRO A 8 2.34 -2.90 -17.45
N ALA A 9 3.57 -2.81 -17.98
CA ALA A 9 4.76 -2.60 -17.15
C ALA A 9 4.96 -1.17 -16.64
N THR A 10 4.32 -0.18 -17.28
CA THR A 10 4.47 1.23 -16.97
C THR A 10 3.12 1.87 -16.70
N ILE A 11 3.02 2.62 -15.62
CA ILE A 11 1.85 3.40 -15.24
C ILE A 11 1.97 4.79 -15.88
N GLN A 12 0.99 5.16 -16.71
CA GLN A 12 0.91 6.49 -17.34
C GLN A 12 -0.45 7.12 -17.08
N VAL A 13 -0.45 8.29 -16.44
CA VAL A 13 -1.67 8.99 -16.04
C VAL A 13 -1.55 10.51 -16.30
N PRO A 14 -2.63 11.21 -16.69
CA PRO A 14 -2.59 12.66 -16.84
C PRO A 14 -2.30 13.36 -15.49
N CYS A 15 -1.55 14.47 -15.51
CA CYS A 15 -1.30 15.26 -14.30
C CYS A 15 -2.56 16.00 -13.81
N THR A 16 -3.54 16.21 -14.68
CA THR A 16 -4.88 16.74 -14.37
C THR A 16 -5.78 15.74 -13.65
N GLY A 17 -5.33 14.50 -13.46
CA GLY A 17 -6.08 13.43 -12.84
C GLY A 17 -6.51 12.36 -13.85
N GLY A 18 -6.78 11.16 -13.34
CA GLY A 18 -7.19 10.03 -14.17
C GLY A 18 -6.97 8.70 -13.45
N THR A 19 -7.31 7.61 -14.13
CA THR A 19 -7.24 6.26 -13.57
C THR A 19 -6.53 5.32 -14.54
N THR A 20 -5.98 4.24 -14.01
CA THR A 20 -5.42 3.15 -14.80
C THR A 20 -5.50 1.85 -14.03
N THR A 21 -5.61 0.74 -14.76
CA THR A 21 -5.70 -0.61 -14.21
C THR A 21 -4.54 -1.44 -14.74
N HIS A 22 -3.88 -2.12 -13.82
CA HIS A 22 -2.82 -3.07 -14.09
C HIS A 22 -3.24 -4.46 -13.62
N ILE A 23 -2.70 -5.49 -14.24
CA ILE A 23 -3.01 -6.88 -13.92
C ILE A 23 -1.77 -7.50 -13.29
N LEU A 24 -1.89 -7.91 -12.03
CA LEU A 24 -0.95 -8.74 -11.31
C LEU A 24 -1.29 -10.22 -11.56
N GLU A 25 -0.27 -11.01 -11.86
CA GLU A 25 -0.41 -12.45 -12.07
C GLU A 25 0.75 -13.17 -11.38
N ALA A 26 0.45 -14.23 -10.63
CA ALA A 26 1.45 -15.08 -10.01
C ALA A 26 1.81 -16.22 -10.97
N ILE A 27 3.08 -16.29 -11.38
CA ILE A 27 3.60 -17.36 -12.22
C ILE A 27 4.36 -18.35 -11.36
N GLY A 28 3.99 -19.63 -11.46
CA GLY A 28 4.55 -20.73 -10.68
C GLY A 28 3.45 -21.53 -10.00
N THR A 29 3.74 -22.05 -8.80
CA THR A 29 2.85 -22.97 -8.07
C THR A 29 2.37 -22.45 -6.72
N GLU A 30 2.95 -21.36 -6.24
CA GLU A 30 2.66 -20.78 -4.92
C GLU A 30 1.78 -19.52 -5.01
N ARG A 31 0.81 -19.42 -4.10
CA ARG A 31 0.07 -18.19 -3.80
C ARG A 31 1.04 -17.13 -3.28
N LEU A 32 0.94 -15.92 -3.81
CA LEU A 32 1.75 -14.78 -3.38
C LEU A 32 0.92 -13.85 -2.51
N ALA A 33 1.51 -13.36 -1.42
CA ALA A 33 0.98 -12.23 -0.65
C ALA A 33 1.77 -10.98 -1.05
N PHE A 34 1.09 -9.89 -1.39
CA PHE A 34 1.73 -8.67 -1.85
C PHE A 34 1.33 -7.45 -1.02
N LYS A 35 2.21 -6.45 -1.00
CA LYS A 35 1.98 -5.12 -0.46
C LYS A 35 2.53 -4.06 -1.41
N VAL A 36 1.75 -3.03 -1.64
CA VAL A 36 2.08 -1.91 -2.52
C VAL A 36 2.56 -0.73 -1.68
N LYS A 37 3.69 -0.17 -2.07
CA LYS A 37 4.34 0.97 -1.42
C LYS A 37 4.58 2.09 -2.42
N LEU A 38 4.42 3.32 -1.93
CA LEU A 38 4.73 4.55 -2.66
C LEU A 38 5.50 5.47 -1.69
N LYS A 39 6.29 6.42 -2.20
CA LYS A 39 6.93 7.40 -1.30
C LYS A 39 5.86 8.30 -0.67
N GLN A 40 5.98 8.57 0.63
CA GLN A 40 5.03 9.36 1.43
C GLN A 40 4.57 10.65 0.74
N LYS A 41 5.50 11.41 0.14
CA LYS A 41 5.21 12.67 -0.56
C LYS A 41 4.23 12.59 -1.74
N TYR A 42 3.90 11.37 -2.19
CA TYR A 42 2.97 11.12 -3.28
C TYR A 42 1.62 10.58 -2.80
N TYR A 43 1.44 10.37 -1.49
CA TYR A 43 0.19 9.84 -0.95
C TYR A 43 -0.98 10.77 -1.17
N ASP A 44 -0.79 12.09 -1.27
CA ASP A 44 -1.90 13.02 -1.57
C ASP A 44 -2.28 13.07 -3.04
N LEU A 45 -1.45 12.48 -3.91
CA LEU A 45 -1.63 12.54 -5.35
C LEU A 45 -2.09 11.22 -5.96
N TYR A 46 -1.82 10.09 -5.32
CA TYR A 46 -2.15 8.78 -5.85
C TYR A 46 -2.97 7.98 -4.83
N ARG A 47 -3.93 7.22 -5.37
CA ARG A 47 -4.79 6.28 -4.67
C ARG A 47 -4.58 4.92 -5.33
N VAL A 48 -4.35 3.89 -4.54
CA VAL A 48 -4.04 2.54 -5.05
C VAL A 48 -4.98 1.55 -4.38
N SER A 49 -5.59 0.68 -5.18
CA SER A 49 -6.49 -0.36 -4.69
C SER A 49 -6.34 -1.66 -5.48
N PRO A 50 -6.18 -2.83 -4.83
CA PRO A 50 -5.92 -2.97 -3.41
C PRO A 50 -4.44 -2.63 -3.09
N PRO A 51 -4.14 -2.02 -1.92
CA PRO A 51 -2.77 -1.77 -1.49
C PRO A 51 -2.07 -3.03 -0.97
N LEU A 52 -2.81 -4.11 -0.70
CA LEU A 52 -2.30 -5.40 -0.25
C LEU A 52 -3.28 -6.51 -0.64
N GLY A 53 -2.82 -7.76 -0.63
CA GLY A 53 -3.71 -8.90 -0.82
C GLY A 53 -2.98 -10.14 -1.31
N PHE A 54 -3.73 -11.02 -1.96
CA PHE A 54 -3.20 -12.28 -2.50
C PHE A 54 -3.35 -12.35 -4.02
N VAL A 55 -2.42 -13.09 -4.64
CA VAL A 55 -2.50 -13.52 -6.03
C VAL A 55 -2.27 -15.03 -6.08
N LYS A 56 -3.29 -15.78 -6.49
CA LYS A 56 -3.19 -17.22 -6.69
C LYS A 56 -2.57 -17.52 -8.06
N PRO A 57 -1.82 -18.62 -8.21
CA PRO A 57 -1.37 -19.10 -9.51
C PRO A 57 -2.55 -19.25 -10.48
N GLY A 58 -2.38 -18.77 -11.72
CA GLY A 58 -3.42 -18.82 -12.75
C GLY A 58 -4.57 -17.81 -12.58
N MET A 59 -4.60 -17.06 -11.47
CA MET A 59 -5.59 -15.99 -11.26
C MET A 59 -4.97 -14.63 -11.56
N LYS A 60 -5.76 -13.79 -12.23
CA LYS A 60 -5.43 -12.38 -12.48
C LYS A 60 -6.02 -11.51 -11.38
N LYS A 61 -5.22 -10.62 -10.83
CA LYS A 61 -5.64 -9.63 -9.82
C LYS A 61 -5.48 -8.24 -10.39
N GLU A 62 -6.54 -7.43 -10.33
CA GLU A 62 -6.48 -6.04 -10.77
C GLU A 62 -5.85 -5.16 -9.70
N LEU A 63 -4.92 -4.30 -10.13
CA LEU A 63 -4.32 -3.21 -9.37
C LEU A 63 -4.77 -1.90 -10.01
N PHE A 64 -5.71 -1.23 -9.37
CA PHE A 64 -6.22 0.07 -9.76
C PHE A 64 -5.38 1.19 -9.15
N LEU A 65 -5.04 2.18 -9.98
CA LEU A 65 -4.40 3.41 -9.55
C LEU A 65 -5.18 4.61 -10.06
N ARG A 66 -5.57 5.48 -9.13
CA ARG A 66 -6.17 6.77 -9.40
C ARG A 66 -5.19 7.88 -9.07
N ARG A 67 -5.02 8.81 -10.00
CA ARG A 67 -4.23 10.04 -9.87
C ARG A 67 -5.18 11.21 -9.63
N LEU A 68 -4.89 12.01 -8.62
CA LEU A 68 -5.53 13.30 -8.36
C LEU A 68 -4.80 14.43 -9.10
N PRO A 69 -5.46 15.57 -9.37
CA PRO A 69 -4.81 16.70 -10.02
C PRO A 69 -3.57 17.16 -9.25
N GLY A 70 -2.48 17.46 -9.97
CA GLY A 70 -1.26 18.00 -9.35
C GLY A 70 -0.12 18.13 -10.35
N LYS A 71 1.08 18.47 -9.86
CA LYS A 71 2.25 18.67 -10.72
C LYS A 71 2.59 17.40 -11.53
N PRO A 72 2.99 17.55 -12.81
CA PRO A 72 3.54 16.44 -13.59
C PRO A 72 4.83 15.93 -12.95
N GLY A 73 5.18 14.67 -13.22
CA GLY A 73 6.37 14.08 -12.61
C GLY A 73 6.52 12.60 -12.85
N LYS A 74 7.64 12.06 -12.36
CA LYS A 74 7.98 10.65 -12.39
C LYS A 74 8.10 10.13 -10.97
N THR A 75 7.59 8.93 -10.71
CA THR A 75 7.76 8.23 -9.44
C THR A 75 7.80 6.71 -9.66
N LYS A 76 7.93 5.95 -8.59
CA LYS A 76 7.91 4.49 -8.57
C LYS A 76 6.83 4.00 -7.61
N LEU A 77 6.01 3.07 -8.08
CA LEU A 77 5.12 2.27 -7.25
C LEU A 77 5.79 0.90 -7.07
N VAL A 78 6.07 0.53 -5.82
CA VAL A 78 6.80 -0.68 -5.50
C VAL A 78 5.82 -1.74 -5.01
N VAL A 79 5.77 -2.91 -5.66
CA VAL A 79 5.01 -4.05 -5.18
C VAL A 79 5.98 -5.05 -4.59
N GLU A 80 5.98 -5.20 -3.28
CA GLU A 80 6.72 -6.25 -2.60
C GLU A 80 5.84 -7.47 -2.41
N TYR A 81 6.39 -8.67 -2.49
CA TYR A 81 5.64 -9.90 -2.32
C TYR A 81 6.49 -11.03 -1.76
N ILE A 82 5.83 -11.99 -1.12
CA ILE A 82 6.41 -13.24 -0.62
C ILE A 82 5.57 -14.42 -1.09
N ALA A 83 6.15 -15.62 -1.11
CA ALA A 83 5.34 -16.83 -1.18
C ALA A 83 4.53 -16.95 0.12
N SER A 84 3.20 -16.93 0.03
CA SER A 84 2.33 -16.88 1.19
C SER A 84 2.32 -18.23 1.92
N PRO A 85 2.66 -18.28 3.22
CA PRO A 85 2.28 -19.40 4.06
C PRO A 85 0.75 -19.53 4.12
N GLN A 86 0.26 -20.71 4.50
CA GLN A 86 -1.16 -20.93 4.82
C GLN A 86 -1.51 -20.16 6.09
N GLY A 87 -2.67 -19.51 6.15
CA GLY A 87 -3.13 -18.74 7.31
C GLY A 87 -2.38 -17.42 7.57
N TYR A 88 -1.51 -16.99 6.65
CA TYR A 88 -0.81 -15.71 6.74
C TYR A 88 -1.72 -14.55 6.30
N ASP A 89 -1.73 -13.46 7.06
CA ASP A 89 -2.48 -12.25 6.75
C ASP A 89 -1.57 -11.15 6.17
N PRO A 90 -1.80 -10.67 4.93
CA PRO A 90 -1.01 -9.62 4.28
C PRO A 90 -1.14 -8.24 4.94
N ARG A 91 -2.06 -8.06 5.88
CA ARG A 91 -2.11 -6.87 6.75
C ARG A 91 -0.94 -6.85 7.75
N LYS A 92 -0.40 -8.02 8.10
CA LYS A 92 0.76 -8.15 8.99
C LYS A 92 2.08 -7.92 8.22
N PRO A 93 3.19 -7.61 8.93
CA PRO A 93 4.52 -7.62 8.34
C PRO A 93 4.87 -8.99 7.75
N PHE A 94 5.69 -9.00 6.70
CA PHE A 94 6.18 -10.25 6.13
C PHE A 94 6.91 -11.09 7.17
N VAL A 95 6.73 -12.41 7.05
CA VAL A 95 7.26 -13.38 8.01
C VAL A 95 8.79 -13.41 8.01
N ASP A 96 9.38 -13.67 9.17
CA ASP A 96 10.83 -13.78 9.29
C ASP A 96 11.38 -14.89 8.40
N GLY A 97 12.50 -14.60 7.73
CA GLY A 97 13.13 -15.54 6.80
C GLY A 97 12.43 -15.65 5.45
N ALA A 98 11.41 -14.85 5.17
CA ALA A 98 10.79 -14.81 3.84
C ALA A 98 11.74 -14.25 2.78
N ASP A 99 11.75 -14.91 1.63
CA ASP A 99 12.33 -14.35 0.41
C ASP A 99 11.39 -13.30 -0.19
N VAL A 100 11.78 -12.03 -0.12
CA VAL A 100 10.95 -10.88 -0.53
C VAL A 100 11.26 -10.48 -1.97
N GLY A 101 10.32 -10.74 -2.87
CA GLY A 101 10.30 -10.27 -4.25
C GLY A 101 9.88 -8.80 -4.35
N VAL A 102 10.37 -8.11 -5.37
CA VAL A 102 10.09 -6.69 -5.61
C VAL A 102 9.77 -6.45 -7.08
N LEU A 103 8.72 -5.67 -7.34
CA LEU A 103 8.33 -5.20 -8.66
C LEU A 103 8.27 -3.67 -8.69
N ASP A 104 9.19 -3.05 -9.42
CA ASP A 104 9.29 -1.59 -9.56
C ASP A 104 8.47 -1.09 -10.76
N LEU A 105 7.24 -0.64 -10.51
CA LEU A 105 6.38 -0.06 -11.54
C LEU A 105 6.69 1.44 -11.70
N ARG A 106 7.14 1.82 -12.89
CA ARG A 106 7.41 3.23 -13.22
C ARG A 106 6.10 3.97 -13.40
N VAL A 107 5.94 5.10 -12.70
CA VAL A 107 4.76 5.96 -12.79
C VAL A 107 5.16 7.28 -13.45
N ARG A 108 4.44 7.67 -14.51
CA ARG A 108 4.58 8.95 -15.18
C ARG A 108 3.24 9.71 -15.13
N ALA A 109 3.23 10.81 -14.37
CA ALA A 109 2.18 11.83 -14.48
C ALA A 109 2.57 12.82 -15.59
N TYR A 110 1.81 12.83 -16.68
CA TYR A 110 2.15 13.60 -17.88
C TYR A 110 1.22 14.81 -18.07
N SER A 111 1.80 15.94 -18.51
CA SER A 111 1.06 17.12 -18.98
C SER A 111 1.01 17.21 -20.50
N ASP A 112 1.89 16.47 -21.17
CA ASP A 112 2.00 16.32 -22.60
C ASP A 112 1.14 15.14 -23.09
N LYS A 113 1.65 14.32 -24.02
CA LYS A 113 0.95 13.14 -24.51
C LYS A 113 1.31 11.88 -23.73
N ARG A 114 0.37 10.92 -23.70
CA ARG A 114 0.66 9.54 -23.31
C ARG A 114 1.70 8.95 -24.28
N LEU A 115 2.72 8.29 -23.75
CA LEU A 115 3.70 7.60 -24.57
C LEU A 115 3.20 6.18 -24.90
N PRO A 116 3.63 5.60 -26.03
CA PRO A 116 3.35 4.19 -26.30
C PRO A 116 4.01 3.29 -25.24
N ASP A 117 3.28 2.25 -24.84
CA ASP A 117 3.77 1.27 -23.86
C ASP A 117 4.81 0.36 -24.53
N LYS A 118 6.10 0.72 -24.43
CA LYS A 118 7.22 -0.02 -25.05
C LYS A 118 7.49 -1.38 -24.42
N VAL A 119 7.12 -1.54 -23.14
CA VAL A 119 7.30 -2.77 -22.38
C VAL A 119 5.92 -3.23 -21.94
N GLY A 120 5.44 -4.32 -22.53
CA GLY A 120 4.12 -4.85 -22.22
C GLY A 120 4.04 -5.44 -20.80
N LYS A 121 5.10 -6.10 -20.34
CA LYS A 121 5.11 -6.82 -19.05
C LYS A 121 6.40 -6.61 -18.28
N ILE A 122 6.30 -6.64 -16.96
CA ILE A 122 7.44 -6.67 -16.04
C ILE A 122 7.26 -7.84 -15.07
N ALA A 123 8.34 -8.57 -14.80
CA ALA A 123 8.37 -9.68 -13.87
C ALA A 123 9.36 -9.38 -12.74
N GLY A 124 9.00 -9.78 -11.52
CA GLY A 124 9.87 -9.73 -10.37
C GLY A 124 10.70 -11.02 -10.24
N LYS A 125 11.48 -11.13 -9.17
CA LYS A 125 12.27 -12.34 -8.89
C LYS A 125 11.42 -13.51 -8.42
N LEU A 126 11.94 -14.70 -8.60
CA LEU A 126 11.39 -15.91 -8.01
C LEU A 126 11.48 -15.85 -6.47
N VAL A 127 10.42 -16.27 -5.79
CA VAL A 127 10.34 -16.40 -4.33
C VAL A 127 9.84 -17.79 -3.94
N THR A 128 10.11 -18.18 -2.69
CA THR A 128 9.78 -19.49 -2.13
C THR A 128 9.40 -19.37 -0.65
N LYS A 129 8.71 -20.39 -0.12
CA LYS A 129 8.44 -20.51 1.32
C LYS A 129 9.64 -21.02 2.13
N ALA A 130 10.71 -21.48 1.47
CA ALA A 130 11.89 -21.98 2.15
C ALA A 130 12.48 -20.91 3.09
N GLY A 131 12.75 -21.31 4.33
CA GLY A 131 13.32 -20.42 5.36
C GLY A 131 12.31 -19.59 6.15
N GLN A 132 11.02 -19.58 5.76
CA GLN A 132 9.99 -18.83 6.47
C GLN A 132 9.71 -19.42 7.86
N LYS A 133 9.73 -18.54 8.87
CA LYS A 133 9.35 -18.87 10.24
C LYS A 133 7.93 -18.38 10.50
N PHE A 134 6.95 -19.24 10.21
CA PHE A 134 5.54 -18.92 10.42
C PHE A 134 4.76 -20.12 10.93
N THR A 135 3.94 -19.90 11.95
CA THR A 135 3.00 -20.88 12.47
C THR A 135 1.59 -20.31 12.32
N PRO A 136 0.70 -20.98 11.56
CA PRO A 136 -0.67 -20.49 11.41
C PRO A 136 -1.45 -20.58 12.72
N ALA A 137 -2.41 -19.68 12.91
CA ALA A 137 -3.34 -19.76 14.03
C ALA A 137 -4.21 -21.03 13.91
N PRO A 138 -4.58 -21.68 15.03
CA PRO A 138 -5.54 -22.78 15.00
C PRO A 138 -6.85 -22.35 14.33
N GLY A 139 -7.39 -23.21 13.45
CA GLY A 139 -8.65 -22.92 12.74
C GLY A 139 -8.57 -21.80 11.69
N TYR A 140 -7.38 -21.53 11.13
CA TYR A 140 -7.24 -20.59 10.04
C TYR A 140 -8.11 -20.97 8.83
N ASP A 141 -8.65 -19.95 8.16
CA ASP A 141 -9.42 -20.11 6.93
C ASP A 141 -8.91 -19.10 5.90
N ASP A 142 -8.09 -19.61 4.98
CA ASP A 142 -7.50 -18.84 3.90
C ASP A 142 -8.55 -18.23 2.96
N LEU A 143 -9.67 -18.92 2.74
CA LEU A 143 -10.73 -18.45 1.85
C LEU A 143 -11.51 -17.30 2.49
N LYS A 144 -11.84 -17.44 3.78
CA LYS A 144 -12.48 -16.36 4.55
C LYS A 144 -11.61 -15.12 4.59
N LEU A 145 -10.31 -15.28 4.86
CA LEU A 145 -9.36 -14.18 4.90
C LEU A 145 -9.23 -13.45 3.55
N GLU A 146 -9.12 -14.20 2.46
CA GLU A 146 -9.10 -13.64 1.11
C GLU A 146 -10.39 -12.86 0.79
N THR A 147 -11.54 -13.42 1.13
CA THR A 147 -12.84 -12.79 0.89
C THR A 147 -12.96 -11.48 1.66
N GLU A 148 -12.58 -11.47 2.94
CA GLU A 148 -12.62 -10.27 3.78
C GLU A 148 -11.71 -9.16 3.22
N ILE A 149 -10.49 -9.48 2.80
CA ILE A 149 -9.57 -8.51 2.18
C ILE A 149 -10.14 -7.99 0.85
N ASP A 150 -10.72 -8.87 0.04
CA ASP A 150 -11.30 -8.49 -1.24
C ASP A 150 -12.54 -7.62 -1.07
N GLU A 151 -13.33 -7.83 -0.02
CA GLU A 151 -14.48 -6.99 0.33
C GLU A 151 -14.07 -5.59 0.79
N ILE A 152 -13.01 -5.46 1.59
CA ILE A 152 -12.48 -4.15 2.02
C ILE A 152 -12.13 -3.28 0.81
N TYR A 153 -11.47 -3.87 -0.18
CA TYR A 153 -11.01 -3.13 -1.36
C TYR A 153 -11.92 -3.29 -2.59
N LYS A 154 -13.13 -3.84 -2.40
CA LYS A 154 -14.14 -4.00 -3.46
C LYS A 154 -14.53 -2.65 -4.07
N ASP A 155 -14.64 -1.63 -3.22
CA ASP A 155 -14.93 -0.26 -3.62
C ASP A 155 -13.61 0.48 -3.91
N LYS A 156 -13.17 0.43 -5.17
CA LYS A 156 -11.83 0.84 -5.64
C LYS A 156 -11.44 2.29 -5.30
N ASP A 157 -12.40 3.14 -4.98
CA ASP A 157 -12.24 4.55 -4.67
C ASP A 157 -12.31 4.89 -3.16
N LYS A 158 -12.69 3.97 -2.28
CA LYS A 158 -13.06 4.30 -0.88
C LYS A 158 -11.96 4.20 0.18
N LEU A 159 -10.69 3.93 -0.16
CA LEU A 159 -9.64 3.78 0.86
C LEU A 159 -8.33 4.51 0.52
N THR A 160 -8.03 5.51 1.36
CA THR A 160 -6.71 6.14 1.62
C THR A 160 -6.81 7.01 2.87
N PRO A 161 -5.71 7.41 3.56
CA PRO A 161 -4.32 6.96 3.51
C PRO A 161 -3.84 6.36 4.86
N GLY A 162 -2.93 5.38 4.82
CA GLY A 162 -2.08 5.02 5.97
C GLY A 162 -2.56 3.89 6.88
N GLU A 163 -2.59 2.65 6.40
CA GLU A 163 -2.56 1.49 7.33
C GLU A 163 -1.11 1.27 7.81
N GLN A 164 -0.71 2.12 8.75
CA GLN A 164 0.25 1.78 9.80
C GLN A 164 -0.49 1.87 11.14
N GLU A 165 -1.31 0.87 11.45
CA GLU A 165 -1.62 0.56 12.86
C GLU A 165 -0.71 -0.58 13.30
N GLY A 166 0.50 -0.20 13.70
CA GLY A 166 1.32 -0.96 14.64
C GLY A 166 1.01 -0.43 16.03
N THR A 167 0.35 -1.28 16.82
CA THR A 167 0.06 -1.18 18.25
C THR A 167 1.01 -0.29 19.07
N LYS A 168 0.46 0.72 19.74
CA LYS A 168 0.98 1.22 21.02
C LYS A 168 -0.13 1.16 22.06
N GLU A 169 -0.10 0.13 22.89
CA GLU A 169 -0.85 0.13 24.14
C GLU A 169 -0.17 1.02 25.18
N LYS A 170 -1.06 1.74 25.87
CA LYS A 170 -0.98 2.62 27.04
C LYS A 170 0.17 2.41 28.04
N GLU A 171 0.72 3.53 28.49
CA GLU A 171 0.79 3.81 29.93
C GLU A 171 0.15 5.18 30.22
N LYS A 172 -0.84 5.17 31.12
CA LYS A 172 -1.48 6.33 31.74
C LYS A 172 -1.21 6.25 33.24
N LYS A 173 -0.60 7.27 33.82
CA LYS A 173 -0.72 7.65 35.25
C LYS A 173 0.02 8.99 35.42
N ASP A 174 -0.42 10.02 36.13
CA ASP A 174 -1.72 10.54 36.58
C ASP A 174 -1.42 12.02 36.96
N LYS A 175 -2.49 12.82 37.00
CA LYS A 175 -2.70 14.22 37.44
C LYS A 175 -1.67 14.88 38.37
N THR A 176 -1.58 16.21 38.29
CA THR A 176 -2.14 17.13 39.32
C THR A 176 -2.21 18.57 38.77
N GLU A 177 -3.41 19.13 38.82
CA GLU A 177 -3.77 20.53 38.60
C GLU A 177 -3.26 21.42 39.74
N LYS A 178 -2.96 22.68 39.43
CA LYS A 178 -3.26 23.79 40.34
C LYS A 178 -3.45 25.07 39.53
N GLU A 179 -4.71 25.52 39.50
CA GLU A 179 -5.15 26.88 39.17
C GLU A 179 -4.84 27.85 40.33
N GLU A 180 -5.16 29.13 40.05
CA GLU A 180 -5.31 30.29 40.94
C GLU A 180 -4.01 31.09 41.22
N ASP A 181 -3.94 32.42 41.09
CA ASP A 181 -4.95 33.44 40.71
C ASP A 181 -4.27 34.82 40.52
N GLU A 182 -5.03 35.77 39.97
CA GLU A 182 -4.94 37.24 40.17
C GLU A 182 -3.74 38.04 39.59
N SER A 183 -3.86 39.27 39.07
CA SER A 183 -4.94 40.27 39.03
C SER A 183 -4.63 41.41 38.02
N SER A 184 -5.72 42.00 37.50
CA SER A 184 -5.97 43.37 37.02
C SER A 184 -4.83 44.40 36.80
N SER A 185 -4.89 45.17 35.70
CA SER A 185 -5.54 46.50 35.71
C SER A 185 -5.36 47.26 34.37
N SER A 186 -6.45 47.88 33.94
CA SER A 186 -6.55 48.90 32.89
C SER A 186 -6.10 50.28 33.41
N ASN A 187 -5.46 51.06 32.54
CA ASN A 187 -5.48 52.54 32.39
C ASN A 187 -4.27 52.87 31.48
N GLY A 188 -4.35 53.66 30.41
CA GLY A 188 -4.86 55.02 30.28
C GLY A 188 -3.68 55.90 29.86
N ASP A 189 -3.79 56.56 28.70
CA ASP A 189 -3.07 57.75 28.17
C ASP A 189 -1.60 58.04 28.56
N ALA A 190 -0.75 58.28 27.56
CA ALA A 190 -0.08 59.58 27.34
C ALA A 190 0.96 59.53 26.20
N TYR A 191 0.97 60.62 25.44
CA TYR A 191 1.90 61.01 24.37
C TYR A 191 3.39 60.88 24.74
N LEU A 192 4.21 60.53 23.73
CA LEU A 192 5.38 61.30 23.28
C LEU A 192 5.80 60.86 21.87
#